data_AF-A0A496T2S9-F1
#
_entry.id   AF-A0A496T2S9-F1
#
_cell.length_a   1.000
_cell.length_b   1.000
_cell.length_c   1.000
_cell.angle_alpha   90.00
_cell.angle_beta   90.00
_cell.angle_gamma   90.00
#
_symmetry.space_group_name_H-M   'P 1'
#
loop_
_entity.id
_entity.type
_entity.pdbx_description
1 polymer ?
#
loop_
_entity_poly.entity_id
_entity_poly.type
_entity_poly.pdbx_seq_one_letter_code
_entity_poly.pdbx_strand_id
1 'polypeptide(L)'
;NDWFNEDYHNILAKAKIPDLTVRDIGKILFGGTIVKQVTRYLEYLQMIRKHIPKKAKESEKKKQRMAGQTIHFPDRYGWPEFLIKKIHLSGQTGTTVKQPGLVMSGNVVGITSQPWIYGKPTVINLKAIQENKLSGIFAAVLDHTTEISSDSFNIHFKNVSLNNVKIHKTPYLPSKIRRGKADFNSLVRFENETILAQINIKARDLDFDFRQVRTDNKFVEIVQEVINSIKVLTLDTKISSEGDNLDFKMDSNLDELVSRKLKGIGTKALTDAKNKIRTRLDEIRNKKLAEVDKIFNVKRNEIVEKIDTHKERVDQEKAKIENKIKEIQEDINKRKKKEENKLKEKAKELLDGILK
;
A
#
# COMPACT_ATOMS: atom_id res chain seq x y z
N ASN A 1 -0.36 20.78 -17.22
CA ASN A 1 -0.57 21.32 -15.87
C ASN A 1 -1.97 21.85 -15.58
N ASP A 2 -3.00 21.55 -16.38
CA ASP A 2 -4.40 21.90 -15.99
C ASP A 2 -5.38 20.72 -15.95
N TRP A 3 -5.05 19.57 -16.54
CA TRP A 3 -5.97 18.42 -16.59
C TRP A 3 -6.08 17.63 -15.27
N PHE A 4 -5.11 17.76 -14.36
CA PHE A 4 -5.04 17.01 -13.09
C PHE A 4 -5.80 17.69 -11.93
N ASN A 5 -5.91 19.03 -11.96
CA ASN A 5 -6.77 19.79 -11.04
C ASN A 5 -8.25 19.60 -11.39
N GLU A 6 -8.57 19.53 -12.69
CA GLU A 6 -9.89 19.09 -13.17
C GLU A 6 -10.16 17.64 -12.78
N ASP A 7 -9.18 16.73 -12.85
CA ASP A 7 -9.36 15.34 -12.45
C ASP A 7 -9.57 15.19 -10.96
N TYR A 8 -8.96 16.02 -10.10
CA TYR A 8 -9.21 16.01 -8.65
C TYR A 8 -10.61 16.52 -8.27
N HIS A 9 -11.06 17.61 -8.88
CA HIS A 9 -12.43 18.09 -8.72
C HIS A 9 -13.44 17.11 -9.34
N ASN A 10 -13.08 16.42 -10.43
CA ASN A 10 -13.87 15.33 -11.00
C ASN A 10 -13.80 14.05 -10.16
N ILE A 11 -12.73 13.76 -9.40
CA ILE A 11 -12.65 12.64 -8.46
C ILE A 11 -13.53 12.91 -7.25
N LEU A 12 -13.64 14.16 -6.77
CA LEU A 12 -14.60 14.55 -5.73
C LEU A 12 -16.05 14.64 -6.25
N ALA A 13 -16.24 15.02 -7.52
CA ALA A 13 -17.56 15.09 -8.16
C ALA A 13 -18.06 13.73 -8.71
N LYS A 14 -17.15 12.81 -9.07
CA LYS A 14 -17.43 11.43 -9.55
C LYS A 14 -17.27 10.38 -8.46
N ALA A 15 -16.55 10.64 -7.37
CA ALA A 15 -16.88 10.10 -6.06
C ALA A 15 -18.16 10.78 -5.60
N LYS A 16 -19.24 10.67 -6.40
CA LYS A 16 -20.61 10.90 -6.00
C LYS A 16 -20.80 10.06 -4.75
N ILE A 17 -20.50 10.62 -3.59
CA ILE A 17 -21.00 10.14 -2.31
C ILE A 17 -22.50 10.20 -2.57
N PRO A 18 -23.17 9.05 -2.74
CA PRO A 18 -24.59 9.02 -3.00
C PRO A 18 -25.23 9.86 -1.90
N ASP A 19 -26.28 10.63 -2.22
CA ASP A 19 -27.08 11.39 -1.24
C ASP A 19 -26.99 10.72 0.13
N LEU A 20 -26.29 11.35 1.09
CA LEU A 20 -25.96 10.77 2.39
C LEU A 20 -27.25 10.26 3.03
N THR A 21 -27.47 8.97 2.88
CA THR A 21 -28.62 8.27 3.41
C THR A 21 -28.15 7.56 4.67
N VAL A 22 -29.08 6.95 5.39
CA VAL A 22 -28.78 6.12 6.56
C VAL A 22 -27.78 4.97 6.26
N ARG A 23 -27.41 4.79 4.99
CA ARG A 23 -26.54 3.73 4.46
C ARG A 23 -25.04 3.95 4.65
N ASP A 24 -24.57 5.10 5.15
CA ASP A 24 -23.12 5.42 5.26
C ASP A 24 -22.62 5.69 6.70
N ILE A 25 -23.39 5.32 7.72
CA ILE A 25 -23.07 5.63 9.13
C ILE A 25 -21.81 4.90 9.59
N GLY A 26 -21.65 3.63 9.22
CA GLY A 26 -20.44 2.85 9.46
C GLY A 26 -19.21 3.50 8.83
N LYS A 27 -19.34 4.00 7.60
CA LYS A 27 -18.27 4.71 6.89
C LYS A 27 -17.92 6.04 7.56
N ILE A 28 -18.90 6.81 8.04
CA ILE A 28 -18.66 8.07 8.76
C ILE A 28 -17.92 7.84 10.08
N LEU A 29 -18.31 6.79 10.83
CA LEU A 29 -17.71 6.47 12.12
C LEU A 29 -16.30 5.92 11.98
N PHE A 30 -16.17 4.87 11.16
CA PHE A 30 -15.00 4.02 11.17
C PHE A 30 -14.10 4.25 9.95
N GLY A 31 -14.63 4.82 8.85
CA GLY A 31 -13.90 4.99 7.60
C GLY A 31 -12.57 5.71 7.76
N GLY A 32 -12.54 6.87 8.42
CA GLY A 32 -11.28 7.60 8.64
C GLY A 32 -10.26 6.83 9.49
N THR A 33 -10.73 6.02 10.45
CA THR A 33 -9.86 5.19 11.30
C THR A 33 -9.33 3.99 10.51
N ILE A 34 -10.20 3.32 9.75
CA ILE A 34 -9.86 2.16 8.91
C ILE A 34 -8.89 2.57 7.81
N VAL A 35 -9.19 3.64 7.06
CA VAL A 35 -8.32 4.15 6.00
C VAL A 35 -6.91 4.41 6.55
N LYS A 36 -6.78 5.10 7.69
CA LYS A 36 -5.48 5.35 8.30
C LYS A 36 -4.69 4.07 8.64
N GLN A 37 -5.36 3.05 9.19
CA GLN A 37 -4.69 1.80 9.56
C GLN A 37 -4.34 0.96 8.32
N VAL A 38 -5.23 0.93 7.34
CA VAL A 38 -5.04 0.26 6.06
C VAL A 38 -3.88 0.87 5.29
N THR A 39 -3.82 2.19 5.16
CA THR A 39 -2.72 2.88 4.47
C THR A 39 -1.39 2.50 5.09
N ARG A 40 -1.28 2.56 6.43
CA ARG A 40 -0.06 2.16 7.13
C ARG A 40 0.30 0.70 6.87
N TYR A 41 -0.68 -0.20 6.84
CA TYR A 41 -0.44 -1.62 6.57
C TYR A 41 0.03 -1.84 5.12
N LEU A 42 -0.61 -1.19 4.14
CA LEU A 42 -0.21 -1.25 2.74
C LEU A 42 1.19 -0.67 2.51
N GLU A 43 1.58 0.39 3.22
CA GLU A 43 2.95 0.93 3.21
C GLU A 43 3.98 -0.14 3.60
N TYR A 44 3.73 -0.91 4.67
CA TYR A 44 4.62 -2.02 5.06
C TYR A 44 4.69 -3.12 4.00
N LEU A 45 3.56 -3.48 3.39
CA LEU A 45 3.54 -4.48 2.31
C LEU A 45 4.32 -4.01 1.07
N GLN A 46 4.15 -2.75 0.67
CA GLN A 46 4.90 -2.16 -0.43
C GLN A 46 6.41 -2.11 -0.13
N MET A 47 6.80 -1.80 1.12
CA MET A 47 8.20 -1.89 1.52
C MET A 47 8.75 -3.29 1.36
N ILE A 48 8.01 -4.35 1.76
CA ILE A 48 8.44 -5.74 1.55
C ILE A 48 8.65 -5.97 0.04
N ARG A 49 7.65 -5.66 -0.79
CA ARG A 49 7.72 -5.86 -2.25
C ARG A 49 8.89 -5.14 -2.91
N LYS A 50 9.22 -3.92 -2.48
CA LYS A 50 10.34 -3.14 -3.03
C LYS A 50 11.69 -3.84 -2.86
N HIS A 51 11.85 -4.67 -1.83
CA HIS A 51 13.09 -5.39 -1.57
C HIS A 51 13.14 -6.76 -2.24
N ILE A 52 12.09 -7.19 -2.93
CA ILE A 52 12.07 -8.46 -3.64
C ILE A 52 12.57 -8.22 -5.07
N PRO A 53 13.58 -8.97 -5.53
CA PRO A 53 14.08 -8.84 -6.90
C PRO A 53 12.98 -9.18 -7.90
N LYS A 54 12.75 -8.30 -8.87
CA LYS A 54 11.87 -8.53 -10.01
C LYS A 54 12.70 -9.09 -11.18
N LYS A 55 12.12 -10.01 -11.97
CA LYS A 55 12.75 -10.45 -13.21
C LYS A 55 12.87 -9.24 -14.14
N ALA A 56 14.08 -8.89 -14.56
CA ALA A 56 14.27 -7.83 -15.55
C ALA A 56 13.60 -8.25 -16.86
N LYS A 57 12.84 -7.34 -17.48
CA LYS A 57 12.43 -7.51 -18.88
C LYS A 57 13.69 -7.70 -19.69
N GLU A 58 13.73 -8.79 -20.46
CA GLU A 58 14.82 -9.06 -21.38
C GLU A 58 14.76 -7.98 -22.46
N SER A 59 15.43 -6.85 -22.22
CA SER A 59 15.54 -5.80 -23.22
C SER A 59 16.34 -6.42 -24.34
N GLU A 60 15.76 -6.51 -25.54
CA GLU A 60 16.47 -6.73 -26.80
C GLU A 60 17.46 -5.59 -27.02
N LYS A 61 18.53 -5.52 -26.22
CA LYS A 61 19.66 -4.64 -26.49
C LYS A 61 20.28 -5.19 -27.75
N LYS A 62 20.14 -4.45 -28.87
CA LYS A 62 20.92 -4.65 -30.09
C LYS A 62 22.37 -4.89 -29.68
N LYS A 63 22.84 -6.14 -29.84
CA LYS A 63 24.18 -6.56 -29.43
C LYS A 63 25.20 -5.64 -30.09
N GLN A 64 25.82 -4.78 -29.30
CA GLN A 64 26.87 -3.88 -29.79
C GLN A 64 28.06 -4.74 -30.21
N ARG A 65 28.38 -4.77 -31.51
CA ARG A 65 29.49 -5.57 -32.05
C ARG A 65 30.79 -5.17 -31.35
N MET A 66 31.56 -6.16 -30.90
CA MET A 66 32.88 -6.03 -30.28
C MET A 66 32.93 -5.46 -28.85
N ALA A 67 31.80 -5.28 -28.17
CA ALA A 67 31.80 -5.14 -26.72
C ALA A 67 31.86 -6.54 -26.08
N GLY A 68 32.83 -6.78 -25.20
CA GLY A 68 32.85 -7.99 -24.37
C GLY A 68 31.54 -8.12 -23.61
N GLN A 69 30.93 -9.30 -23.61
CA GLN A 69 29.70 -9.58 -22.88
C GLN A 69 30.04 -10.44 -21.66
N THR A 70 29.57 -10.02 -20.49
CA THR A 70 29.52 -10.91 -19.33
C THR A 70 28.38 -11.88 -19.56
N ILE A 71 28.73 -13.10 -19.99
CA ILE A 71 27.78 -14.20 -20.11
C ILE A 71 27.79 -14.94 -18.77
N HIS A 72 26.69 -14.86 -18.04
CA HIS A 72 26.51 -15.65 -16.83
C HIS A 72 26.24 -17.10 -17.26
N PHE A 73 27.24 -17.96 -17.11
CA PHE A 73 27.04 -19.40 -17.26
C PHE A 73 26.26 -19.88 -16.03
N PRO A 74 25.11 -20.56 -16.21
CA PRO A 74 24.44 -21.19 -15.10
C PRO A 74 25.40 -22.22 -14.48
N ASP A 75 25.45 -22.26 -13.14
CA ASP A 75 26.03 -23.38 -12.40
C ASP A 75 25.47 -24.70 -12.95
N ARG A 76 26.27 -25.79 -12.91
CA ARG A 76 25.85 -27.16 -13.25
C ARG A 76 24.51 -27.56 -12.59
N TYR A 77 24.16 -26.95 -11.46
CA TYR A 77 22.90 -27.18 -10.75
C TYR A 77 21.87 -26.05 -10.87
N GLY A 78 22.21 -24.92 -11.50
CA GLY A 78 21.31 -23.80 -11.72
C GLY A 78 20.82 -23.12 -10.44
N TRP A 79 21.65 -23.03 -9.39
CA TRP A 79 21.27 -22.33 -8.16
C TRP A 79 21.32 -20.81 -8.32
N PRO A 80 20.47 -20.06 -7.59
CA PRO A 80 20.60 -18.62 -7.50
C PRO A 80 21.85 -18.22 -6.70
N GLU A 81 22.35 -17.01 -6.94
CA GLU A 81 23.52 -16.44 -6.24
C GLU A 81 23.34 -16.41 -4.71
N PHE A 82 22.11 -16.22 -4.24
CA PHE A 82 21.77 -16.25 -2.83
C PHE A 82 20.48 -17.02 -2.61
N LEU A 83 20.49 -17.96 -1.65
CA LEU A 83 19.33 -18.72 -1.24
C LEU A 83 19.38 -19.05 0.24
N ILE A 84 18.38 -18.57 0.99
CA ILE A 84 18.01 -19.13 2.28
C ILE A 84 16.82 -20.07 2.06
N LYS A 85 17.09 -21.37 2.11
CA LYS A 85 16.05 -22.40 1.92
C LYS A 85 14.97 -22.33 2.99
N LYS A 86 15.36 -22.14 4.25
CA LYS A 86 14.43 -22.14 5.38
C LYS A 86 14.98 -21.31 6.54
N ILE A 87 14.11 -20.50 7.13
CA ILE A 87 14.31 -19.79 8.39
C ILE A 87 13.23 -20.25 9.34
N HIS A 88 13.61 -20.57 10.56
CA HIS A 88 12.68 -20.72 11.68
C HIS A 88 12.72 -19.45 12.51
N LEU A 89 11.54 -18.88 12.77
CA LEU A 89 11.40 -17.64 13.54
C LEU A 89 10.67 -17.96 14.83
N SER A 90 11.14 -17.38 15.93
CA SER A 90 10.46 -17.38 17.21
C SER A 90 10.81 -16.09 17.95
N GLY A 91 9.82 -15.49 18.60
CA GLY A 91 10.00 -14.29 19.40
C GLY A 91 8.86 -14.12 20.38
N GLN A 92 9.11 -13.33 21.41
CA GLN A 92 8.10 -13.00 22.42
C GLN A 92 8.20 -11.53 22.81
N THR A 93 7.07 -10.88 23.09
CA THR A 93 7.06 -9.48 23.53
C THR A 93 7.17 -9.32 25.05
N GLY A 94 7.00 -10.42 25.78
CA GLY A 94 7.09 -10.45 27.22
C GLY A 94 8.53 -10.51 27.74
N THR A 95 8.73 -10.02 28.95
CA THR A 95 10.04 -9.87 29.58
C THR A 95 10.59 -11.15 30.18
N THR A 96 9.76 -12.18 30.37
CA THR A 96 10.17 -13.46 30.96
C THR A 96 9.46 -14.65 30.32
N VAL A 97 9.97 -15.86 30.50
CA VAL A 97 9.32 -17.11 30.05
C VAL A 97 7.97 -17.34 30.74
N LYS A 98 7.83 -16.87 32.00
CA LYS A 98 6.58 -16.97 32.77
C LYS A 98 5.53 -15.93 32.39
N GLN A 99 5.93 -14.85 31.72
CA GLN A 99 5.05 -13.82 31.20
C GLN A 99 5.47 -13.50 29.76
N PRO A 100 5.27 -14.45 28.83
CA PRO A 100 5.83 -14.34 27.49
C PRO A 100 5.14 -13.27 26.64
N GLY A 101 4.02 -12.71 27.11
CA GLY A 101 3.28 -11.70 26.35
C GLY A 101 2.75 -12.30 25.05
N LEU A 102 2.91 -11.58 23.94
CA LEU A 102 2.64 -12.11 22.61
C LEU A 102 3.81 -12.97 22.14
N VAL A 103 3.57 -14.25 21.93
CA VAL A 103 4.53 -15.19 21.34
C VAL A 103 4.26 -15.30 19.85
N MET A 104 5.29 -15.16 19.04
CA MET A 104 5.25 -15.31 17.60
C MET A 104 6.19 -16.43 17.19
N SER A 105 5.77 -17.30 16.29
CA SER A 105 6.62 -18.36 15.75
C SER A 105 6.22 -18.74 14.33
N GLY A 106 7.14 -19.30 13.56
CA GLY A 106 6.85 -19.73 12.22
C GLY A 106 8.07 -20.01 11.37
N ASN A 107 7.86 -19.99 10.06
CA ASN A 107 8.90 -20.27 9.09
C ASN A 107 8.81 -19.37 7.86
N VAL A 108 9.97 -19.05 7.32
CA VAL A 108 10.13 -18.44 6.00
C VAL A 108 10.90 -19.41 5.13
N VAL A 109 10.45 -19.63 3.90
CA VAL A 109 11.05 -20.58 2.95
C VAL A 109 11.35 -19.87 1.66
N GLY A 110 12.52 -20.15 1.07
CA GLY A 110 12.84 -19.71 -0.28
C GLY A 110 13.11 -18.22 -0.43
N ILE A 111 13.85 -17.60 0.50
CA ILE A 111 14.36 -16.24 0.30
C ILE A 111 15.53 -16.32 -0.68
N THR A 112 15.46 -15.59 -1.79
CA THR A 112 16.49 -15.64 -2.82
C THR A 112 16.65 -14.31 -3.55
N SER A 113 17.85 -14.05 -4.06
CA SER A 113 18.13 -12.91 -4.95
C SER A 113 17.62 -13.13 -6.39
N GLN A 114 17.30 -14.37 -6.77
CA GLN A 114 16.93 -14.74 -8.15
C GLN A 114 15.78 -15.76 -8.15
N PRO A 115 14.54 -15.35 -7.81
CA PRO A 115 13.38 -16.24 -7.74
C PRO A 115 13.05 -16.93 -9.06
N TRP A 116 13.31 -16.30 -10.21
CA TRP A 116 13.15 -16.91 -11.53
C TRP A 116 14.15 -18.05 -11.83
N ILE A 117 15.30 -18.08 -11.15
CA ILE A 117 16.27 -19.18 -11.24
C ILE A 117 15.88 -20.28 -10.26
N TYR A 118 15.53 -19.90 -9.02
CA TYR A 118 15.12 -20.86 -7.99
C TYR A 118 13.81 -21.60 -8.33
N GLY A 119 12.92 -20.98 -9.10
CA GLY A 119 11.68 -21.57 -9.61
C GLY A 119 10.61 -21.81 -8.53
N LYS A 120 10.78 -21.23 -7.32
CA LYS A 120 9.84 -21.35 -6.21
C LYS A 120 9.63 -19.99 -5.53
N PRO A 121 8.39 -19.67 -5.10
CA PRO A 121 8.09 -18.43 -4.41
C PRO A 121 8.69 -18.40 -2.99
N THR A 122 8.83 -17.20 -2.44
CA THR A 122 9.09 -17.04 -1.01
C THR A 122 7.77 -17.23 -0.24
N VAL A 123 7.77 -18.14 0.74
CA VAL A 123 6.57 -18.45 1.54
C VAL A 123 6.85 -18.13 3.01
N ILE A 124 5.99 -17.30 3.60
CA ILE A 124 6.05 -16.88 5.01
C ILE A 124 4.82 -17.45 5.71
N ASN A 125 5.03 -18.16 6.81
CA ASN A 125 3.95 -18.62 7.69
C ASN A 125 4.32 -18.28 9.12
N LEU A 126 3.55 -17.40 9.75
CA LEU A 126 3.72 -16.98 11.14
C LEU A 126 2.42 -17.22 11.91
N LYS A 127 2.57 -17.64 13.15
CA LYS A 127 1.50 -17.75 14.14
C LYS A 127 1.84 -16.85 15.31
N ALA A 128 0.83 -16.19 15.84
CA ALA A 128 0.93 -15.34 17.01
C ALA A 128 -0.06 -15.82 18.06
N ILE A 129 0.38 -16.00 19.31
CA ILE A 129 -0.48 -16.45 20.41
C ILE A 129 -0.13 -15.61 21.64
N GLN A 130 -1.14 -15.06 22.29
CA GLN A 130 -1.00 -14.44 23.61
C GLN A 130 -1.94 -15.17 24.56
N GLU A 131 -1.42 -16.26 25.16
CA GLU A 131 -2.20 -17.14 26.04
C GLU A 131 -3.61 -17.43 25.44
N ASN A 132 -4.66 -17.32 26.24
CA ASN A 132 -6.06 -17.45 25.82
C ASN A 132 -6.70 -16.12 25.39
N LYS A 133 -5.90 -15.07 25.15
CA LYS A 133 -6.40 -13.71 24.89
C LYS A 133 -6.44 -13.37 23.40
N LEU A 134 -5.45 -13.80 22.63
CA LEU A 134 -5.33 -13.49 21.21
C LEU A 134 -4.66 -14.64 20.47
N SER A 135 -5.15 -14.91 19.26
CA SER A 135 -4.50 -15.81 18.31
C SER A 135 -4.45 -15.17 16.93
N GLY A 136 -3.34 -15.32 16.22
CA GLY A 136 -3.10 -14.73 14.92
C GLY A 136 -2.40 -15.71 13.98
N ILE A 137 -2.70 -15.59 12.69
CA ILE A 137 -2.00 -16.23 11.60
C ILE A 137 -1.68 -15.15 10.58
N PHE A 138 -0.43 -15.13 10.13
CA PHE A 138 0.02 -14.36 8.99
C PHE A 138 0.63 -15.35 8.00
N ALA A 139 0.08 -15.41 6.80
CA ALA A 139 0.63 -16.17 5.70
C ALA A 139 0.90 -15.23 4.53
N ALA A 140 2.05 -15.35 3.90
CA ALA A 140 2.34 -14.62 2.67
C ALA A 140 3.02 -15.53 1.64
N VAL A 141 2.67 -15.31 0.38
CA VAL A 141 3.33 -15.93 -0.77
C VAL A 141 3.78 -14.79 -1.66
N LEU A 142 5.08 -14.74 -1.93
CA LEU A 142 5.69 -13.72 -2.76
C LEU A 142 6.22 -14.41 -4.01
N ASP A 143 5.44 -14.38 -5.09
CA ASP A 143 5.77 -15.08 -6.34
C ASP A 143 6.32 -14.11 -7.38
N HIS A 144 7.65 -14.06 -7.43
CA HIS A 144 8.42 -13.31 -8.42
C HIS A 144 9.17 -14.27 -9.37
N THR A 145 8.67 -15.50 -9.53
CA THR A 145 9.31 -16.51 -10.39
C THR A 145 9.12 -16.22 -11.88
N THR A 146 8.06 -15.47 -12.22
CA THR A 146 7.74 -15.05 -13.59
C THR A 146 7.90 -13.53 -13.76
N GLU A 147 7.66 -13.04 -14.99
CA GLU A 147 7.68 -11.61 -15.28
C GLU A 147 6.53 -10.85 -14.58
N ILE A 148 5.38 -11.50 -14.42
CA ILE A 148 4.23 -10.95 -13.71
C ILE A 148 4.31 -11.43 -12.25
N SER A 149 4.77 -10.55 -11.36
CA SER A 149 4.79 -10.84 -9.93
C SER A 149 3.37 -11.00 -9.37
N SER A 150 3.13 -12.05 -8.61
CA SER A 150 1.89 -12.30 -7.89
C SER A 150 2.17 -12.49 -6.39
N ASP A 151 1.75 -11.52 -5.59
CA ASP A 151 1.95 -11.57 -4.14
C ASP A 151 0.60 -11.70 -3.44
N SER A 152 0.56 -12.52 -2.39
CA SER A 152 -0.62 -12.66 -1.54
C SER A 152 -0.25 -12.58 -0.08
N PHE A 153 -1.11 -11.91 0.69
CA PHE A 153 -0.99 -11.75 2.13
C PHE A 153 -2.33 -12.11 2.75
N ASN A 154 -2.30 -13.08 3.65
CA ASN A 154 -3.47 -13.53 4.39
C ASN A 154 -3.22 -13.33 5.89
N ILE A 155 -4.04 -12.51 6.52
CA ILE A 155 -3.95 -12.18 7.94
C ILE A 155 -5.25 -12.54 8.63
N HIS A 156 -5.16 -13.34 9.67
CA HIS A 156 -6.30 -13.69 10.52
C HIS A 156 -5.91 -13.47 11.98
N PHE A 157 -6.59 -12.56 12.66
CA PHE A 157 -6.46 -12.37 14.10
C PHE A 157 -7.81 -12.56 14.78
N LYS A 158 -7.82 -13.22 15.93
CA LYS A 158 -9.00 -13.39 16.77
C LYS A 158 -8.80 -12.70 18.11
N ASN A 159 -9.88 -12.18 18.65
CA ASN A 159 -9.93 -11.54 19.97
C ASN A 159 -8.93 -10.37 20.15
N VAL A 160 -8.68 -9.59 19.09
CA VAL A 160 -7.90 -8.35 19.18
C VAL A 160 -8.60 -7.37 20.12
N SER A 161 -7.88 -6.85 21.12
CA SER A 161 -8.43 -5.89 22.07
C SER A 161 -8.72 -4.54 21.41
N LEU A 162 -9.93 -4.02 21.60
CA LEU A 162 -10.36 -2.69 21.16
C LEU A 162 -10.36 -1.66 22.31
N ASN A 163 -9.57 -1.89 23.35
CA ASN A 163 -9.54 -1.01 24.51
C ASN A 163 -9.00 0.38 24.16
N ASN A 164 -9.79 1.41 24.47
CA ASN A 164 -9.47 2.82 24.21
C ASN A 164 -9.12 3.14 22.74
N VAL A 165 -9.73 2.43 21.78
CA VAL A 165 -9.57 2.75 20.36
C VAL A 165 -10.30 4.05 20.07
N LYS A 166 -9.55 5.09 19.67
CA LYS A 166 -10.13 6.37 19.26
C LYS A 166 -10.89 6.20 17.94
N ILE A 167 -12.11 6.71 17.91
CA ILE A 167 -12.93 6.84 16.70
C ILE A 167 -12.77 8.29 16.20
N HIS A 168 -13.11 8.54 14.94
CA HIS A 168 -13.12 9.90 14.41
C HIS A 168 -13.99 10.82 15.27
N LYS A 169 -13.45 11.97 15.70
CA LYS A 169 -14.19 12.93 16.53
C LYS A 169 -15.26 13.61 15.69
N THR A 170 -16.52 13.37 16.06
CA THR A 170 -17.66 14.19 15.60
C THR A 170 -18.46 14.65 16.82
N PRO A 171 -19.22 15.77 16.70
CA PRO A 171 -20.07 16.25 17.79
C PRO A 171 -21.23 15.31 18.17
N TYR A 172 -21.48 14.28 17.35
CA TYR A 172 -22.73 13.50 17.37
C TYR A 172 -22.52 12.00 17.55
N LEU A 173 -21.27 11.53 17.56
CA LEU A 173 -20.91 10.11 17.53
C LEU A 173 -19.90 9.79 18.63
N PRO A 174 -19.74 8.51 19.03
CA PRO A 174 -18.83 8.20 20.12
C PRO A 174 -17.40 8.52 19.72
N SER A 175 -16.65 9.12 20.66
CA SER A 175 -15.28 9.56 20.41
C SER A 175 -14.26 8.41 20.49
N LYS A 176 -14.64 7.30 21.13
CA LYS A 176 -13.81 6.11 21.29
C LYS A 176 -14.64 4.87 21.63
N ILE A 177 -14.04 3.72 21.36
CA ILE A 177 -14.40 2.43 21.94
C ILE A 177 -13.62 2.32 23.26
N ARG A 178 -14.31 2.27 24.40
CA ARG A 178 -13.70 2.10 25.72
C ARG A 178 -13.21 0.67 25.91
N ARG A 179 -14.03 -0.31 25.52
CA ARG A 179 -13.74 -1.74 25.62
C ARG A 179 -14.38 -2.49 24.44
N GLY A 180 -13.75 -3.58 24.05
CA GLY A 180 -14.30 -4.51 23.08
C GLY A 180 -13.26 -5.49 22.58
N LYS A 181 -13.71 -6.45 21.78
CA LYS A 181 -12.84 -7.41 21.09
C LYS A 181 -13.22 -7.49 19.62
N ALA A 182 -12.26 -7.74 18.74
CA ALA A 182 -12.52 -7.95 17.32
C ALA A 182 -11.78 -9.16 16.78
N ASP A 183 -12.45 -9.85 15.86
CA ASP A 183 -11.81 -10.73 14.90
C ASP A 183 -11.53 -9.91 13.63
N PHE A 184 -10.33 -10.02 13.09
CA PHE A 184 -9.85 -9.32 11.91
C PHE A 184 -9.38 -10.36 10.89
N ASN A 185 -9.97 -10.34 9.70
CA ASN A 185 -9.52 -11.14 8.58
C ASN A 185 -9.18 -10.21 7.42
N SER A 186 -8.05 -10.43 6.78
CA SER A 186 -7.66 -9.67 5.60
C SER A 186 -6.98 -10.56 4.59
N LEU A 187 -7.34 -10.35 3.32
CA LEU A 187 -6.69 -10.93 2.16
C LEU A 187 -6.27 -9.79 1.24
N VAL A 188 -4.98 -9.67 0.99
CA VAL A 188 -4.41 -8.70 0.06
C VAL A 188 -3.71 -9.46 -1.05
N ARG A 189 -4.00 -9.09 -2.29
CA ARG A 189 -3.33 -9.58 -3.49
C ARG A 189 -2.71 -8.41 -4.24
N PHE A 190 -1.50 -8.63 -4.73
CA PHE A 190 -0.84 -7.76 -5.68
C PHE A 190 -0.60 -8.56 -6.95
N GLU A 191 -1.13 -8.08 -8.07
CA GLU A 191 -0.79 -8.58 -9.39
C GLU A 191 -0.10 -7.44 -10.12
N ASN A 192 1.24 -7.55 -10.23
CA ASN A 192 2.09 -6.46 -10.70
C ASN A 192 1.88 -5.15 -9.91
N GLU A 193 1.26 -4.12 -10.51
CA GLU A 193 0.97 -2.82 -9.87
C GLU A 193 -0.49 -2.69 -9.42
N THR A 194 -1.31 -3.73 -9.61
CA THR A 194 -2.69 -3.75 -9.13
C THR A 194 -2.78 -4.28 -7.71
N ILE A 195 -3.72 -3.74 -6.94
CA ILE A 195 -3.96 -4.14 -5.55
C ILE A 195 -5.41 -4.56 -5.42
N LEU A 196 -5.66 -5.71 -4.79
CA LEU A 196 -6.98 -6.13 -4.34
C LEU A 196 -6.89 -6.50 -2.86
N ALA A 197 -7.51 -5.71 -1.99
CA ALA A 197 -7.61 -5.99 -0.56
C ALA A 197 -9.05 -6.18 -0.12
N GLN A 198 -9.29 -7.22 0.67
CA GLN A 198 -10.53 -7.49 1.37
C GLN A 198 -10.23 -7.54 2.86
N ILE A 199 -11.04 -6.85 3.65
CA ILE A 199 -10.88 -6.76 5.10
C ILE A 199 -12.25 -6.96 5.74
N ASN A 200 -12.36 -7.94 6.63
CA ASN A 200 -13.56 -8.22 7.40
C ASN A 200 -13.24 -8.07 8.89
N ILE A 201 -14.04 -7.25 9.57
CA ILE A 201 -13.92 -7.02 11.00
C ILE A 201 -15.22 -7.42 11.66
N LYS A 202 -15.12 -8.28 12.67
CA LYS A 202 -16.26 -8.67 13.52
C LYS A 202 -15.95 -8.30 14.96
N ALA A 203 -16.53 -7.20 15.43
CA ALA A 203 -16.33 -6.72 16.78
C ALA A 203 -17.50 -7.11 17.70
N ARG A 204 -17.16 -7.40 18.97
CA ARG A 204 -18.05 -7.91 20.02
C ARG A 204 -17.73 -7.23 21.35
N ASP A 205 -18.66 -7.32 22.30
CA ASP A 205 -18.53 -6.78 23.66
C ASP A 205 -18.15 -5.29 23.68
N LEU A 206 -18.72 -4.54 22.72
CA LEU A 206 -18.39 -3.15 22.47
C LEU A 206 -19.01 -2.24 23.52
N ASP A 207 -18.22 -1.28 23.95
CA ASP A 207 -18.61 -0.25 24.90
C ASP A 207 -18.06 1.09 24.40
N PHE A 208 -18.95 2.02 24.10
CA PHE A 208 -18.67 3.27 23.41
C PHE A 208 -18.73 4.46 24.35
N ASP A 209 -17.84 5.43 24.16
CA ASP A 209 -17.83 6.66 24.97
C ASP A 209 -18.60 7.80 24.30
N PHE A 210 -19.82 8.03 24.80
CA PHE A 210 -20.73 9.09 24.36
C PHE A 210 -20.70 10.33 25.25
N ARG A 211 -19.85 10.41 26.29
CA ARG A 211 -19.92 11.49 27.31
C ARG A 211 -19.72 12.90 26.74
N GLN A 212 -19.06 13.01 25.59
CA GLN A 212 -18.83 14.28 24.89
C GLN A 212 -19.94 14.64 23.90
N VAL A 213 -20.93 13.77 23.70
CA VAL A 213 -22.06 14.00 22.80
C VAL A 213 -23.21 14.55 23.62
N ARG A 214 -23.36 15.88 23.63
CA ARG A 214 -24.53 16.57 24.16
C ARG A 214 -25.32 17.14 23.00
N THR A 215 -26.55 16.68 22.81
CA THR A 215 -27.41 17.20 21.75
C THR A 215 -28.87 16.99 22.08
N ASP A 216 -29.67 17.96 21.64
CA ASP A 216 -31.12 17.99 21.56
C ASP A 216 -31.66 17.33 20.26
N ASN A 217 -30.77 16.76 19.43
CA ASN A 217 -31.14 16.21 18.13
C ASN A 217 -31.63 14.76 18.25
N LYS A 218 -32.92 14.56 17.98
CA LYS A 218 -33.58 13.26 18.06
C LYS A 218 -32.93 12.16 17.21
N PHE A 219 -32.37 12.51 16.05
CA PHE A 219 -31.65 11.53 15.23
C PHE A 219 -30.38 11.03 15.91
N VAL A 220 -29.67 11.90 16.61
CA VAL A 220 -28.44 11.53 17.30
C VAL A 220 -28.76 10.61 18.47
N GLU A 221 -29.84 10.89 19.22
CA GLU A 221 -30.33 9.96 20.25
C GLU A 221 -30.62 8.56 19.68
N ILE A 222 -31.27 8.49 18.51
CA ILE A 222 -31.59 7.22 17.86
C ILE A 222 -30.31 6.48 17.42
N VAL A 223 -29.35 7.20 16.84
CA VAL A 223 -28.05 6.62 16.46
C VAL A 223 -27.29 6.12 17.70
N GLN A 224 -27.31 6.87 18.79
CA GLN A 224 -26.71 6.46 20.06
C GLN A 224 -27.37 5.19 20.63
N GLU A 225 -28.71 5.14 20.64
CA GLU A 225 -29.47 3.97 21.08
C GLU A 225 -29.11 2.74 20.24
N VAL A 226 -29.08 2.89 18.91
CA VAL A 226 -28.69 1.81 18.00
C VAL A 226 -27.28 1.34 18.30
N ILE A 227 -26.30 2.25 18.35
CA ILE A 227 -24.90 1.89 18.61
C ILE A 227 -24.74 1.19 19.95
N ASN A 228 -25.42 1.67 21.01
CA ASN A 228 -25.39 1.04 22.34
C ASN A 228 -26.06 -0.33 22.38
N SER A 229 -27.05 -0.58 21.51
CA SER A 229 -27.75 -1.86 21.41
C SER A 229 -26.98 -2.93 20.61
N ILE A 230 -25.91 -2.56 19.91
CA ILE A 230 -25.15 -3.47 19.06
C ILE A 230 -24.32 -4.43 19.89
N LYS A 231 -24.69 -5.72 19.83
CA LYS A 231 -23.89 -6.81 20.39
C LYS A 231 -22.71 -7.19 19.49
N VAL A 232 -22.93 -7.13 18.17
CA VAL A 232 -21.94 -7.51 17.15
C VAL A 232 -21.92 -6.47 16.04
N LEU A 233 -20.79 -5.82 15.85
CA LEU A 233 -20.54 -4.89 14.74
C LEU A 233 -19.75 -5.63 13.66
N THR A 234 -20.22 -5.57 12.42
CA THR A 234 -19.46 -6.06 11.26
C THR A 234 -19.09 -4.91 10.35
N LEU A 235 -17.85 -4.95 9.85
CA LEU A 235 -17.33 -4.03 8.84
C LEU A 235 -16.69 -4.85 7.74
N ASP A 236 -17.12 -4.61 6.52
CA ASP A 236 -16.63 -5.28 5.31
C ASP A 236 -16.06 -4.22 4.38
N THR A 237 -14.75 -4.26 4.16
CA THR A 237 -14.03 -3.27 3.37
C THR A 237 -13.39 -3.93 2.17
N LYS A 238 -13.59 -3.35 0.99
CA LYS A 238 -12.93 -3.72 -0.27
C LYS A 238 -12.15 -2.54 -0.79
N ILE A 239 -10.92 -2.82 -1.20
CA ILE A 239 -10.01 -1.83 -1.77
C ILE A 239 -9.47 -2.42 -3.04
N SER A 240 -9.60 -1.70 -4.15
CA SER A 240 -8.94 -2.06 -5.39
C SER A 240 -8.17 -0.88 -5.93
N SER A 241 -6.99 -1.14 -6.47
CA SER A 241 -6.20 -0.12 -7.15
C SER A 241 -5.66 -0.65 -8.46
N GLU A 242 -5.75 0.19 -9.49
CA GLU A 242 -5.18 -0.04 -10.81
C GLU A 242 -4.52 1.26 -11.26
N GLY A 243 -3.18 1.31 -11.26
CA GLY A 243 -2.43 2.55 -11.47
C GLY A 243 -2.74 3.58 -10.39
N ASP A 244 -3.12 4.79 -10.80
CA ASP A 244 -3.43 5.91 -9.89
C ASP A 244 -4.87 5.88 -9.35
N ASN A 245 -5.71 4.96 -9.84
CA ASN A 245 -7.10 4.84 -9.40
C ASN A 245 -7.18 3.96 -8.15
N LEU A 246 -7.83 4.48 -7.10
CA LEU A 246 -8.12 3.76 -5.86
C LEU A 246 -9.64 3.74 -5.64
N ASP A 247 -10.23 2.54 -5.67
CA ASP A 247 -11.62 2.31 -5.28
C ASP A 247 -11.66 1.81 -3.83
N PHE A 248 -12.47 2.46 -3.00
CA PHE A 248 -12.67 2.12 -1.60
C PHE A 248 -14.17 1.94 -1.32
N LYS A 249 -14.55 0.73 -0.92
CA LYS A 249 -15.92 0.37 -0.54
C LYS A 249 -15.91 -0.17 0.88
N MET A 250 -16.90 0.25 1.66
CA MET A 250 -17.03 -0.15 3.06
C MET A 250 -18.50 -0.27 3.41
N ASP A 251 -18.87 -1.44 3.90
CA ASP A 251 -20.22 -1.78 4.33
C ASP A 251 -20.23 -2.09 5.84
N SER A 252 -21.30 -1.71 6.54
CA SER A 252 -21.48 -2.05 7.94
C SER A 252 -22.91 -2.48 8.25
N ASN A 253 -23.07 -3.47 9.14
CA ASN A 253 -24.40 -3.81 9.66
C ASN A 253 -25.04 -2.68 10.48
N LEU A 254 -24.27 -1.68 10.92
CA LEU A 254 -24.78 -0.49 11.58
C LEU A 254 -25.71 0.31 10.65
N ASP A 255 -25.40 0.35 9.36
CA ASP A 255 -26.15 1.10 8.36
C ASP A 255 -27.59 0.57 8.24
N GLU A 256 -27.72 -0.76 8.21
CA GLU A 256 -29.02 -1.44 8.20
C GLU A 256 -29.78 -1.25 9.53
N LEU A 257 -29.09 -1.36 10.67
CA LEU A 257 -29.69 -1.24 11.99
C LEU A 257 -30.28 0.15 12.24
N VAL A 258 -29.52 1.20 11.91
CA VAL A 258 -30.04 2.57 12.02
C VAL A 258 -31.18 2.80 11.02
N SER A 259 -31.07 2.28 9.80
CA SER A 259 -32.12 2.42 8.78
C SER A 259 -33.46 1.84 9.25
N ARG A 260 -33.44 0.65 9.85
CA ARG A 260 -34.64 0.02 10.41
C ARG A 260 -35.26 0.85 11.54
N LYS A 261 -34.44 1.31 12.50
CA LYS A 261 -34.94 2.10 13.64
C LYS A 261 -35.52 3.45 13.21
N LEU A 262 -34.90 4.12 12.24
CA LEU A 262 -35.41 5.39 11.72
C LEU A 262 -36.71 5.24 10.92
N LYS A 263 -36.87 4.15 10.14
CA LYS A 263 -38.13 3.88 9.44
C LYS A 263 -39.32 3.72 10.39
N GLY A 264 -39.08 3.22 11.61
CA GLY A 264 -40.12 3.08 12.64
C GLY A 264 -40.60 4.41 13.26
N ILE A 265 -39.90 5.53 13.02
CA ILE A 265 -40.14 6.82 13.71
C ILE A 265 -40.82 7.86 12.78
N GLY A 266 -41.10 7.50 11.52
CA GLY A 266 -41.84 8.34 10.57
C GLY A 266 -40.96 9.24 9.67
N THR A 267 -41.50 9.62 8.50
CA THR A 267 -40.76 10.29 7.41
C THR A 267 -40.35 11.74 7.70
N LYS A 268 -41.07 12.45 8.56
CA LYS A 268 -40.85 13.89 8.83
C LYS A 268 -39.60 14.13 9.69
N ALA A 269 -39.44 13.38 10.78
CA ALA A 269 -38.24 13.43 11.63
C ALA A 269 -36.97 12.99 10.88
N LEU A 270 -37.11 12.05 9.93
CA LEU A 270 -36.03 11.58 9.07
C LEU A 270 -35.55 12.67 8.11
N THR A 271 -36.45 13.45 7.51
CA THR A 271 -36.11 14.52 6.56
C THR A 271 -35.45 15.71 7.24
N ASP A 272 -35.99 16.15 8.39
CA ASP A 272 -35.43 17.29 9.14
C ASP A 272 -34.04 16.97 9.72
N ALA A 273 -33.84 15.74 10.20
CA ALA A 273 -32.55 15.26 10.67
C ALA A 273 -31.54 15.12 9.52
N LYS A 274 -31.95 14.55 8.38
CA LYS A 274 -31.11 14.45 7.18
C LYS A 274 -30.65 15.82 6.71
N ASN A 275 -31.53 16.82 6.69
CA ASN A 275 -31.20 18.16 6.25
C ASN A 275 -30.22 18.85 7.22
N LYS A 276 -30.49 18.83 8.54
CA LYS A 276 -29.58 19.43 9.55
C LYS A 276 -28.19 18.78 9.57
N ILE A 277 -28.13 17.47 9.35
CA ILE A 277 -26.86 16.74 9.27
C ILE A 277 -26.16 17.04 7.96
N ARG A 278 -26.85 17.04 6.80
CA ARG A 278 -26.27 17.39 5.49
C ARG A 278 -25.61 18.76 5.54
N THR A 279 -26.29 19.79 6.04
CA THR A 279 -25.74 21.14 6.17
C THR A 279 -24.49 21.19 7.05
N ARG A 280 -24.50 20.51 8.21
CA ARG A 280 -23.33 20.50 9.11
C ARG A 280 -22.21 19.54 8.66
N LEU A 281 -22.55 18.49 7.91
CA LEU A 281 -21.57 17.60 7.27
C LEU A 281 -20.88 18.33 6.12
N ASP A 282 -21.60 19.17 5.36
CA ASP A 282 -21.04 20.02 4.32
C ASP A 282 -20.09 21.08 4.93
N GLU A 283 -20.40 21.64 6.10
CA GLU A 283 -19.50 22.51 6.87
C GLU A 283 -18.24 21.80 7.38
N ILE A 284 -18.40 20.60 7.95
CA ILE A 284 -17.29 19.75 8.41
C ILE A 284 -16.45 19.28 7.21
N ARG A 285 -17.08 18.93 6.09
CA ARG A 285 -16.47 18.53 4.82
C ARG A 285 -15.63 19.66 4.25
N ASN A 286 -16.17 20.88 4.16
CA ASN A 286 -15.44 22.02 3.61
C ASN A 286 -14.24 22.43 4.46
N LYS A 287 -14.31 22.25 5.80
CA LYS A 287 -13.21 22.60 6.72
C LYS A 287 -12.16 21.49 6.88
N LYS A 288 -12.56 20.22 6.89
CA LYS A 288 -11.65 19.06 7.05
C LYS A 288 -11.12 18.49 5.73
N LEU A 289 -11.80 18.63 4.59
CA LEU A 289 -11.18 18.31 3.30
C LEU A 289 -9.95 19.18 3.11
N ALA A 290 -9.98 20.49 3.40
CA ALA A 290 -8.78 21.33 3.33
C ALA A 290 -7.61 20.89 4.26
N GLU A 291 -7.90 20.31 5.42
CA GLU A 291 -6.89 19.78 6.36
C GLU A 291 -6.36 18.39 5.98
N VAL A 292 -7.26 17.50 5.53
CA VAL A 292 -6.90 16.19 4.99
C VAL A 292 -6.14 16.35 3.68
N ASP A 293 -6.51 17.33 2.85
CA ASP A 293 -5.81 17.75 1.63
C ASP A 293 -4.44 18.33 1.97
N LYS A 294 -4.28 19.09 3.06
CA LYS A 294 -2.95 19.51 3.52
C LYS A 294 -2.09 18.33 3.97
N ILE A 295 -2.60 17.43 4.80
CA ILE A 295 -1.81 16.28 5.30
C ILE A 295 -1.49 15.30 4.16
N PHE A 296 -2.44 15.08 3.27
CA PHE A 296 -2.30 14.20 2.11
C PHE A 296 -1.43 14.83 1.02
N ASN A 297 -1.57 16.12 0.70
CA ASN A 297 -0.67 16.80 -0.23
C ASN A 297 0.73 17.00 0.34
N VAL A 298 0.91 17.20 1.64
CA VAL A 298 2.25 17.22 2.26
C VAL A 298 2.91 15.84 2.19
N LYS A 299 2.20 14.76 2.55
CA LYS A 299 2.74 13.39 2.44
C LYS A 299 2.90 12.92 0.99
N ARG A 300 2.01 13.33 0.09
CA ARG A 300 2.12 13.13 -1.36
C ARG A 300 3.32 13.90 -1.89
N ASN A 301 3.52 15.16 -1.52
CA ASN A 301 4.68 15.95 -1.93
C ASN A 301 5.97 15.37 -1.37
N GLU A 302 6.01 14.83 -0.16
CA GLU A 302 7.20 14.12 0.36
C GLU A 302 7.49 12.81 -0.40
N ILE A 303 6.43 12.09 -0.84
CA ILE A 303 6.57 10.87 -1.64
C ILE A 303 6.95 11.19 -3.09
N VAL A 304 6.34 12.22 -3.67
CA VAL A 304 6.61 12.73 -5.02
C VAL A 304 7.98 13.39 -5.08
N GLU A 305 8.39 14.21 -4.10
CA GLU A 305 9.77 14.72 -3.98
C GLU A 305 10.75 13.56 -3.87
N LYS A 306 10.47 12.50 -3.12
CA LYS A 306 11.36 11.33 -3.08
C LYS A 306 11.43 10.60 -4.42
N ILE A 307 10.32 10.51 -5.15
CA ILE A 307 10.24 9.94 -6.49
C ILE A 307 10.94 10.84 -7.53
N ASP A 308 10.79 12.15 -7.43
CA ASP A 308 11.39 13.16 -8.29
C ASP A 308 12.87 13.30 -7.99
N THR A 309 13.32 13.27 -6.73
CA THR A 309 14.74 13.18 -6.37
C THR A 309 15.35 11.89 -6.92
N HIS A 310 14.59 10.78 -6.94
CA HIS A 310 15.06 9.53 -7.56
C HIS A 310 15.04 9.59 -9.09
N LYS A 311 14.07 10.26 -9.71
CA LYS A 311 14.02 10.55 -11.15
C LYS A 311 15.14 11.48 -11.57
N GLU A 312 15.35 12.59 -10.87
CA GLU A 312 16.44 13.54 -11.07
C GLU A 312 17.79 12.85 -10.88
N ARG A 313 17.95 11.96 -9.90
CA ARG A 313 19.19 11.17 -9.76
C ARG A 313 19.37 10.19 -10.92
N VAL A 314 18.29 9.59 -11.42
CA VAL A 314 18.32 8.74 -12.62
C VAL A 314 18.61 9.56 -13.89
N ASP A 315 18.05 10.75 -14.04
CA ASP A 315 18.24 11.65 -15.16
C ASP A 315 19.61 12.32 -15.13
N GLN A 316 20.15 12.65 -13.96
CA GLN A 316 21.53 13.10 -13.76
C GLN A 316 22.52 11.98 -14.10
N GLU A 317 22.27 10.74 -13.66
CA GLU A 317 23.10 9.60 -14.07
C GLU A 317 22.97 9.32 -15.57
N LYS A 318 21.77 9.46 -16.14
CA LYS A 318 21.54 9.35 -17.60
C LYS A 318 22.28 10.45 -18.37
N ALA A 319 22.24 11.70 -17.91
CA ALA A 319 22.96 12.82 -18.50
C ALA A 319 24.48 12.66 -18.38
N LYS A 320 24.99 12.16 -17.24
CA LYS A 320 26.41 11.79 -17.08
C LYS A 320 26.81 10.67 -18.04
N ILE A 321 25.94 9.68 -18.24
CA ILE A 321 26.16 8.59 -19.19
C ILE A 321 26.16 9.13 -20.63
N GLU A 322 25.21 10.00 -21.00
CA GLU A 322 25.14 10.62 -22.32
C GLU A 322 26.33 11.54 -22.60
N ASN A 323 26.79 12.31 -21.63
CA ASN A 323 28.00 13.14 -21.75
C ASN A 323 29.25 12.28 -21.89
N LYS A 324 29.39 11.20 -21.11
CA LYS A 324 30.47 10.22 -21.29
C LYS A 324 30.42 9.54 -22.66
N ILE A 325 29.24 9.24 -23.18
CA ILE A 325 29.08 8.69 -24.54
C ILE A 325 29.57 9.69 -25.59
N LYS A 326 29.24 10.98 -25.45
CA LYS A 326 29.73 12.04 -26.35
C LYS A 326 31.24 12.22 -26.26
N GLU A 327 31.81 12.29 -25.06
CA GLU A 327 33.27 12.38 -24.85
C GLU A 327 34.01 11.20 -25.47
N ILE A 328 33.49 9.97 -25.28
CA ILE A 328 34.06 8.77 -25.88
C ILE A 328 33.96 8.82 -27.41
N GLN A 329 32.86 9.32 -27.98
CA GLN A 329 32.72 9.48 -29.43
C GLN A 329 33.69 10.52 -30.00
N GLU A 330 33.91 11.64 -29.30
CA GLU A 330 34.90 12.64 -29.68
C GLU A 330 36.33 12.10 -29.60
N ASP A 331 36.67 11.33 -28.55
CA ASP A 331 37.98 10.70 -28.41
C ASP A 331 38.21 9.63 -29.49
N ILE A 332 37.20 8.82 -29.82
CA ILE A 332 37.26 7.85 -30.92
C ILE A 332 37.50 8.58 -32.25
N ASN A 333 36.81 9.69 -32.52
CA ASN A 333 36.99 10.46 -33.75
C ASN A 333 38.39 11.11 -33.83
N LYS A 334 38.92 11.61 -32.70
CA LYS A 334 40.30 12.14 -32.62
C LYS A 334 41.33 11.04 -32.86
N ARG A 335 41.15 9.86 -32.26
CA ARG A 335 42.04 8.70 -32.46
C ARG A 335 42.02 8.22 -33.90
N LYS A 336 40.84 8.10 -34.52
CA LYS A 336 40.72 7.76 -35.95
C LYS A 336 41.46 8.73 -36.85
N LYS A 337 41.29 10.04 -36.66
CA LYS A 337 42.04 11.05 -37.44
C LYS A 337 43.55 10.94 -37.23
N LYS A 338 44.00 10.67 -36.00
CA LYS A 338 45.42 10.51 -35.67
C LYS A 338 46.00 9.24 -36.31
N GLU A 339 45.23 8.17 -36.36
CA GLU A 339 45.64 6.89 -36.95
C GLU A 339 45.62 6.93 -38.48
N GLU A 340 44.63 7.59 -39.09
CA GLU A 340 44.60 7.89 -40.52
C GLU A 340 45.79 8.76 -40.94
N ASN A 341 46.14 9.78 -40.16
CA ASN A 341 47.32 10.61 -40.43
C ASN A 341 48.62 9.80 -40.31
N LYS A 342 48.76 8.95 -39.29
CA LYS A 342 49.91 8.05 -39.15
C LYS A 342 50.03 7.03 -40.28
N LEU A 343 48.91 6.49 -40.77
CA LEU A 343 48.88 5.58 -41.90
C LEU A 343 49.25 6.30 -43.20
N LYS A 344 48.79 7.54 -43.39
CA LYS A 344 49.20 8.38 -44.53
C LYS A 344 50.69 8.73 -44.47
N GLU A 345 51.23 9.06 -43.30
CA GLU A 345 52.66 9.31 -43.11
C GLU A 345 53.49 8.06 -43.39
N LYS A 346 53.12 6.90 -42.84
CA LYS A 346 53.82 5.63 -43.13
C LYS A 346 53.72 5.22 -44.59
N ALA A 347 52.58 5.41 -45.24
CA ALA A 347 52.43 5.14 -46.66
C ALA A 347 53.32 6.06 -47.50
N LYS A 348 53.47 7.32 -47.08
CA LYS A 348 54.37 8.29 -47.72
C LYS A 348 55.85 7.94 -47.52
N GLU A 349 56.24 7.54 -46.31
CA GLU A 349 57.60 7.04 -46.02
C GLU A 349 57.95 5.77 -46.81
N LEU A 350 56.99 4.85 -46.98
CA LEU A 350 57.19 3.65 -47.79
C LEU A 350 57.28 3.96 -49.28
N LEU A 351 56.52 4.94 -49.78
CA LEU A 351 56.60 5.40 -51.17
C LEU A 351 57.92 6.13 -51.44
N ASP A 352 58.38 6.99 -50.53
CA ASP A 352 59.66 7.69 -50.64
C ASP A 352 60.86 6.73 -50.50
N GLY A 353 60.71 5.63 -49.77
CA GLY A 353 61.71 4.56 -49.66
C GLY A 353 61.80 3.62 -50.87
N ILE A 354 60.78 3.59 -51.73
CA ILE A 354 60.76 2.83 -53.00
C ILE A 354 61.24 3.69 -54.18
N LEU A 355 61.24 5.02 -54.04
CA LEU A 355 61.68 5.99 -55.06
C LEU A 355 63.15 6.46 -54.90
N LYS A 356 63.90 5.88 -53.96
CA LYS A 356 65.36 5.93 -53.90
C LYS A 356 65.93 4.58 -54.34
#